data_AF-A0A1T4RFJ2-F1
#
_entry.id   AF-A0A1T4RFJ2-F1
#
_cell.length_a   1.000
_cell.length_b   1.000
_cell.length_c   1.000
_cell.angle_alpha   90.00
_cell.angle_beta   90.00
_cell.angle_gamma   90.00
#
_symmetry.space_group_name_H-M   'P 1'
#
loop_
_entity.id
_entity.type
_entity.pdbx_description
1 polymer ?
#
loop_
_entity_poly.entity_id
_entity_poly.type
_entity_poly.pdbx_seq_one_letter_code
_entity_poly.pdbx_strand_id
1 'polypeptide(L)' 'MLLNIDRPLRSATLHADDCNRIPKPVGTQYKPVGELGRDGGWFTVADERQARAVAHAEFERGEFHRCQFC' A
#
# COMPACT_ATOMS: atom_id res chain seq x y z
N MET A 1 0.46 -5.87 -8.97
CA MET A 1 1.26 -5.21 -7.93
C MET A 1 0.42 -4.96 -6.68
N LEU A 2 1.07 -4.76 -5.54
CA LEU A 2 0.39 -4.51 -4.27
C LEU A 2 0.88 -3.21 -3.62
N LEU A 3 -0.05 -2.31 -3.34
CA LEU A 3 0.22 -1.05 -2.65
C LEU A 3 -0.08 -1.20 -1.16
N ASN A 4 0.90 -0.88 -0.33
CA ASN A 4 0.73 -0.70 1.10
C ASN A 4 0.50 0.78 1.39
N ILE A 5 -0.63 1.16 1.99
CA ILE A 5 -0.78 2.47 2.62
C ILE A 5 -0.57 2.31 4.12
N ASP A 6 0.35 3.08 4.69
CA ASP A 6 0.67 3.13 6.10
C ASP A 6 0.23 4.47 6.70
N ARG A 7 -0.86 4.43 7.47
CA ARG A 7 -1.45 5.64 8.05
C ARG A 7 -0.58 6.26 9.15
N PRO A 8 -0.02 5.49 10.11
CA PRO A 8 0.88 6.04 11.12
C PRO A 8 2.13 6.71 10.53
N LEU A 9 2.77 6.07 9.55
CA LEU A 9 3.98 6.61 8.90
C LEU A 9 3.69 7.61 7.80
N ARG A 10 2.42 7.83 7.47
CA ARG A 10 1.99 8.76 6.42
C ARG A 10 2.65 8.47 5.08
N SER A 11 2.75 7.20 4.72
CA SER A 11 3.46 6.76 3.52
C SER A 11 2.69 5.67 2.77
N ALA A 12 2.95 5.56 1.48
CA ALA A 12 2.45 4.53 0.59
C ALA A 12 3.63 3.85 -0.11
N THR A 13 3.71 2.53 -0.04
CA THR A 13 4.81 1.74 -0.61
C THR A 13 4.27 0.76 -1.63
N LEU A 14 4.71 0.88 -2.89
CA LEU A 14 4.35 -0.04 -3.97
C LEU A 14 5.31 -1.24 -4.00
N HIS A 15 4.75 -2.44 -4.02
CA HIS A 15 5.47 -3.71 -4.11
C HIS A 15 5.14 -4.45 -5.42
N ALA A 16 6.13 -5.17 -5.96
CA ALA A 16 5.91 -6.19 -6.98
C ALA A 16 5.13 -7.38 -6.40
N ASP A 17 4.47 -8.15 -7.28
CA ASP A 17 3.57 -9.24 -6.87
C ASP A 17 4.29 -10.40 -6.15
N ASP A 18 5.58 -10.58 -6.42
CA ASP A 18 6.46 -11.60 -5.85
C ASP A 18 7.35 -11.07 -4.70
N CYS A 19 7.08 -9.87 -4.20
CA CYS A 19 7.92 -9.26 -3.15
C CYS A 19 7.90 -10.07 -1.85
N ASN A 20 9.07 -10.59 -1.47
CA ASN A 20 9.26 -11.36 -0.23
C ASN A 20 9.10 -10.54 1.07
N ARG A 21 8.97 -9.21 0.97
CA ARG A 21 8.75 -8.32 2.12
C ARG A 21 7.27 -8.06 2.40
N ILE A 22 6.36 -8.55 1.54
CA ILE A 22 4.92 -8.50 1.82
C ILE A 22 4.60 -9.52 2.92
N PRO A 23 3.95 -9.12 4.03
CA PRO A 23 3.54 -10.05 5.07
C PRO A 23 2.52 -11.06 4.54
N LYS A 24 2.62 -12.31 5.00
CA LYS A 24 1.71 -13.40 4.65
C LYS A 24 1.06 -13.94 5.93
N PRO A 25 -0.27 -13.86 6.09
CA PRO A 25 -1.26 -13.36 5.13
C PRO A 25 -1.24 -11.84 4.94
N VAL A 26 -1.69 -11.38 3.77
CA VAL A 26 -1.97 -9.96 3.51
C VAL A 26 -3.33 -9.64 4.12
N GLY A 27 -3.43 -8.49 4.80
CA GLY A 27 -4.67 -8.06 5.44
C GLY A 27 -4.74 -8.47 6.92
N THR A 28 -5.10 -7.51 7.75
CA THR A 28 -5.47 -7.72 9.16
C THR A 28 -6.71 -6.91 9.48
N GLN A 29 -7.31 -7.10 10.67
CA GLN A 29 -8.46 -6.27 11.09
C GLN A 29 -8.14 -4.77 11.14
N TYR A 30 -6.87 -4.41 11.34
CA TYR A 30 -6.42 -3.02 11.45
C TYR A 30 -5.84 -2.49 10.14
N LYS A 31 -5.42 -3.39 9.24
CA LYS A 31 -4.84 -3.09 7.94
C LYS A 31 -5.46 -4.00 6.86
N PRO A 32 -6.74 -3.79 6.52
CA PRO A 32 -7.51 -4.67 5.63
C PRO A 32 -7.03 -4.58 4.17
N VAL A 33 -7.60 -5.44 3.32
CA VAL A 33 -7.39 -5.44 1.87
C VAL A 33 -8.55 -4.73 1.19
N GLY A 34 -8.24 -3.81 0.27
CA GLY A 34 -9.22 -3.10 -0.55
C GLY A 34 -9.79 -1.83 0.07
N GLU A 35 -9.49 -1.55 1.34
CA GLU A 35 -9.96 -0.36 2.06
C GLU A 35 -8.92 0.14 3.08
N LEU A 36 -9.12 1.35 3.60
CA LEU A 36 -8.30 1.91 4.68
C LEU A 36 -8.85 1.56 6.07
N GLY A 37 -8.11 0.75 6.83
CA GLY A 37 -8.32 0.52 8.25
C GLY A 37 -7.57 1.52 9.15
N ARG A 38 -7.47 1.17 10.44
CA ARG A 38 -6.78 1.97 11.47
C ARG A 38 -5.30 2.22 11.13
N ASP A 39 -4.58 1.18 10.72
CA ASP A 39 -3.13 1.20 10.45
C ASP A 39 -2.83 1.36 8.95
N GLY A 40 -3.87 1.66 8.16
CA GLY A 40 -3.80 1.81 6.71
C GLY A 40 -4.46 0.64 5.98
N GLY A 41 -3.96 0.28 4.79
CA GLY A 41 -4.60 -0.74 3.96
C GLY A 41 -3.71 -1.28 2.85
N TRP A 42 -4.11 -2.43 2.30
CA TRP A 42 -3.46 -3.07 1.15
C TRP A 42 -4.36 -2.97 -0.08
N PHE A 43 -3.82 -2.52 -1.21
CA PHE A 43 -4.59 -2.31 -2.42
C PHE A 43 -3.94 -3.03 -3.60
N THR A 44 -4.72 -3.85 -4.30
CA THR A 44 -4.28 -4.44 -5.57
C THR A 44 -4.33 -3.37 -6.65
N VAL A 45 -3.21 -3.20 -7.36
CA VAL A 45 -3.07 -2.18 -8.41
C VAL A 45 -2.39 -2.78 -9.64
N ALA A 46 -2.84 -2.37 -10.81
CA ALA A 46 -2.36 -2.83 -12.11
C ALA A 46 -1.01 -2.20 -12.48
N ASP A 47 -0.87 -0.89 -12.21
CA ASP A 47 0.30 -0.10 -12.56
C ASP A 47 0.62 0.95 -11.48
N GLU A 48 1.79 1.58 -11.59
CA GLU A 48 2.20 2.63 -10.63
C GLU A 48 1.32 3.87 -10.71
N ARG A 49 0.78 4.18 -11.89
CA ARG A 49 -0.11 5.34 -12.05
C ARG A 49 -1.36 5.14 -11.21
N GLN A 50 -1.95 3.94 -11.23
CA GLN A 50 -3.06 3.57 -10.37
C GLN A 50 -2.63 3.59 -8.89
N ALA A 51 -1.44 3.09 -8.56
CA ALA A 51 -0.92 3.14 -7.20
C ALA A 51 -0.84 4.56 -6.64
N ARG A 52 -0.32 5.50 -7.44
CA ARG A 52 -0.25 6.93 -7.08
C ARG A 52 -1.63 7.55 -6.96
N ALA A 53 -2.57 7.21 -7.84
CA ALA A 53 -3.94 7.70 -7.78
C ALA A 53 -4.64 7.24 -6.48
N VAL A 54 -4.50 5.95 -6.12
CA VAL A 54 -5.04 5.41 -4.85
C VAL A 54 -4.36 6.09 -3.66
N ALA A 55 -3.03 6.16 -3.64
CA ALA A 55 -2.29 6.82 -2.56
C ALA A 55 -2.71 8.28 -2.37
N HIS A 56 -2.91 9.03 -3.45
CA HIS A 56 -3.36 10.42 -3.39
C HIS A 56 -4.82 10.55 -2.93
N ALA A 57 -5.72 9.70 -3.40
CA ALA A 57 -7.13 9.72 -3.00
C ALA A 57 -7.32 9.40 -1.52
N GLU A 58 -6.59 8.40 -1.04
CA GLU A 58 -6.67 7.91 0.34
C GLU A 58 -5.83 8.75 1.31
N PHE A 59 -4.75 9.37 0.81
CA PHE A 59 -3.74 10.03 1.64
C PHE A 59 -2.96 11.13 0.88
N GLU A 60 -3.65 12.21 0.50
CA GLU A 60 -3.17 13.33 -0.35
C GLU A 60 -1.75 13.85 -0.02
N ARG A 61 -1.40 13.90 1.26
CA ARG A 61 -0.10 14.43 1.75
C ARG A 61 0.88 13.34 2.19
N GLY A 62 0.66 12.10 1.77
CA GLY A 62 1.54 10.97 2.07
C GLY A 62 2.77 10.94 1.17
N GLU A 63 3.86 10.40 1.70
CA GLU A 63 4.99 10.05 0.85
C GLU A 63 4.67 8.82 0.01
N PHE A 64 5.14 8.78 -1.24
CA PHE A 64 5.01 7.61 -2.11
C PHE A 64 6.38 7.02 -2.42
N HIS A 65 6.54 5.74 -2.11
CA HIS A 65 7.77 5.00 -2.27
C HIS A 65 7.55 3.76 -3.13
N ARG A 66 8.59 3.37 -3.86
CA ARG A 66 8.71 1.99 -4.36
C ARG A 66 9.46 1.18 -3.32
N CYS A 67 9.06 -0.07 -3.12
CA CYS A 67 9.82 -0.98 -2.28
C CYS A 67 11.24 -1.15 -2.87
N GLN A 68 12.26 -0.90 -2.07
CA GLN A 68 13.67 -1.00 -2.49
C GLN A 68 14.19 -2.44 -2.61
N PHE A 69 13.36 -3.42 -2.25
CA PHE A 69 13.68 -4.85 -2.28
C PHE A 69 12.84 -5.61 -3.32
N CYS A 70 12.12 -4.88 -4.17
CA CYS A 70 11.47 -5.42 -5.37
C CYS A 70 12.40 -5.29 -6.57
#